data_AF-A0A257VVK1-F1
#
_entry.id   AF-A0A257VVK1-F1
#
_cell.length_a   1.000
_cell.length_b   1.000
_cell.length_c   1.000
_cell.angle_alpha   90.00
_cell.angle_beta   90.00
_cell.angle_gamma   90.00
#
_symmetry.space_group_name_H-M   'P 1'
#
loop_
_entity.id
_entity.type
_entity.pdbx_description
1 polymer ?
#
loop_
_entity_poly.entity_id
_entity_poly.type
_entity_poly.pdbx_seq_one_letter_code
_entity_poly.pdbx_strand_id
1 'polypeptide(L)'
;MKNPFMQAPQPVQVTIEAAPALLDNIEMLVEDWALATTRYIDAAVPHLVVLVDQSRISEVESLVAHALPLELPRQIRMLKLEAIDWVSQVQKDFPPFRMGPFYVYGSHAKQAIPRNHFPLLIDAASAFGTGEHATTAGCLLALAREKRQRTNAAHVADRHVYGSRNALWRAITMRLRWMFPGIIYA
;
A
#
# COMPACT_ATOMS: atom_id res chain seq x y z
N MET A 1 12.90 8.55 -15.76
CA MET A 1 12.92 8.59 -14.29
C MET A 1 12.64 7.17 -13.81
N LYS A 2 13.58 6.46 -13.17
CA LYS A 2 13.34 5.10 -12.66
C LYS A 2 12.27 5.18 -11.57
N ASN A 3 11.25 4.32 -11.64
CA ASN A 3 10.19 4.25 -10.65
C ASN A 3 10.80 4.00 -9.26
N PRO A 4 10.52 4.79 -8.21
CA PRO A 4 11.05 4.52 -6.87
C PRO A 4 10.43 3.28 -6.22
N PHE A 5 9.37 2.71 -6.80
CA PHE A 5 8.68 1.49 -6.36
C PHE A 5 9.04 0.29 -7.25
N MET A 6 10.30 0.21 -7.73
CA MET A 6 10.75 -0.92 -8.56
C MET A 6 10.47 -2.24 -7.83
N GLN A 7 9.63 -3.06 -8.45
CA GLN A 7 9.38 -4.42 -8.00
C GLN A 7 10.69 -5.19 -7.96
N ALA A 8 10.82 -6.09 -6.99
CA ALA A 8 11.93 -7.03 -6.93
C ALA A 8 12.10 -7.72 -8.29
N PRO A 9 13.33 -7.74 -8.84
CA PRO A 9 13.56 -8.25 -10.18
C PRO A 9 13.19 -9.72 -10.34
N GLN A 10 13.30 -10.54 -9.29
CA GLN A 10 12.93 -11.96 -9.31
C GLN A 10 12.34 -12.39 -7.96
N PRO A 11 11.03 -12.18 -7.73
CA PRO A 11 10.40 -12.57 -6.46
C PRO A 11 10.32 -14.09 -6.33
N VAL A 12 10.57 -14.59 -5.11
CA VAL A 12 10.47 -15.99 -4.72
C VAL A 12 9.59 -16.09 -3.48
N GLN A 13 8.69 -17.07 -3.50
CA GLN A 13 7.85 -17.42 -2.37
C GLN A 13 8.53 -18.52 -1.56
N VAL A 14 8.75 -18.27 -0.28
CA VAL A 14 9.23 -19.25 0.70
C VAL A 14 8.06 -19.57 1.64
N THR A 15 7.67 -20.83 1.70
CA THR A 15 6.62 -21.31 2.61
C THR A 15 7.27 -22.10 3.73
N ILE A 16 6.99 -21.70 4.97
CA ILE A 16 7.57 -22.25 6.19
C ILE A 16 6.45 -22.83 7.04
N GLU A 17 6.41 -24.15 7.19
CA GLU A 17 5.46 -24.85 8.06
C GLU A 17 6.12 -25.10 9.43
N ALA A 18 5.51 -24.59 10.51
CA ALA A 18 5.99 -24.74 11.89
C ALA A 18 4.88 -24.47 12.91
N ALA A 19 5.16 -24.71 14.20
CA ALA A 19 4.24 -24.35 15.28
C ALA A 19 3.97 -22.82 15.32
N PRO A 20 2.75 -22.35 15.65
CA PRO A 20 2.39 -20.94 15.59
C PRO A 20 3.32 -19.98 16.34
N ALA A 21 3.72 -20.31 17.57
CA ALA A 21 4.62 -19.48 18.37
C ALA A 21 6.01 -19.33 17.74
N LEU A 22 6.43 -20.31 16.93
CA LEU A 22 7.70 -20.25 16.20
C LEU A 22 7.57 -19.40 14.93
N LEU A 23 6.42 -19.47 14.27
CA LEU A 23 6.11 -18.61 13.12
C LEU A 23 6.09 -17.12 13.51
N ASP A 24 5.62 -16.78 14.72
CA ASP A 24 5.64 -15.40 15.22
C ASP A 24 7.08 -14.85 15.28
N ASN A 25 8.02 -15.65 15.81
CA ASN A 25 9.43 -15.28 15.90
C ASN A 25 10.08 -15.17 14.52
N ILE A 26 9.79 -16.13 13.63
CA ILE A 26 10.35 -16.15 12.27
C ILE A 26 9.86 -14.93 11.48
N GLU A 27 8.57 -14.60 11.58
CA GLU A 27 7.98 -13.44 10.90
C GLU A 27 8.69 -12.14 11.27
N MET A 28 8.93 -11.92 12.57
CA MET A 28 9.68 -10.75 13.06
C MET A 28 11.12 -10.72 12.54
N LEU A 29 11.80 -11.87 12.42
CA LEU A 29 13.18 -11.94 11.95
C LEU A 29 13.32 -11.67 10.45
N VAL A 30 12.34 -12.10 9.65
CA VAL A 30 12.37 -11.95 8.19
C VAL A 30 11.79 -10.62 7.72
N GLU A 31 11.12 -9.85 8.57
CA GLU A 31 10.41 -8.61 8.22
C GLU A 31 11.31 -7.60 7.48
N ASP A 32 12.54 -7.42 7.93
CA ASP A 32 13.51 -6.50 7.31
C ASP A 32 13.96 -6.92 5.90
N TRP A 33 13.76 -8.18 5.54
CA TRP A 33 14.24 -8.80 4.30
C TRP A 33 13.09 -9.18 3.37
N ALA A 34 11.90 -9.38 3.92
CA ALA A 34 10.71 -9.77 3.20
C ALA A 34 10.15 -8.57 2.41
N LEU A 35 9.75 -8.84 1.18
CA LEU A 35 8.90 -7.95 0.40
C LEU A 35 7.47 -7.93 0.95
N ALA A 36 7.02 -9.08 1.45
CA ALA A 36 5.74 -9.26 2.16
C ALA A 36 5.76 -10.56 2.96
N THR A 37 5.01 -10.59 4.06
CA THR A 37 4.69 -11.81 4.80
C THR A 37 3.18 -12.05 4.76
N THR A 38 2.77 -13.32 4.86
CA THR A 38 1.35 -13.68 4.92
C THR A 38 1.16 -14.89 5.81
N ARG A 39 0.15 -14.80 6.68
CA ARG A 39 -0.33 -15.88 7.54
C ARG A 39 -1.83 -16.02 7.44
N TYR A 40 -2.28 -17.26 7.39
CA TYR A 40 -3.70 -17.59 7.42
C TYR A 40 -4.07 -18.06 8.84
N ILE A 41 -5.07 -17.41 9.43
CA ILE A 41 -5.52 -17.70 10.79
C ILE A 41 -6.15 -19.09 10.88
N ASP A 42 -6.88 -19.50 9.83
CA ASP A 42 -7.65 -20.75 9.78
C ASP A 42 -6.99 -21.85 8.90
N ALA A 43 -5.67 -21.82 8.75
CA ALA A 43 -4.98 -22.83 7.95
C ALA A 43 -5.03 -24.21 8.62
N ALA A 44 -5.35 -25.25 7.84
CA ALA A 44 -5.28 -26.65 8.31
C ALA A 44 -3.88 -27.03 8.81
N VAL A 45 -2.84 -26.46 8.19
CA VAL A 45 -1.44 -26.52 8.64
C VAL A 45 -0.93 -25.10 8.84
N PRO A 46 -0.53 -24.71 10.05
CA PRO A 46 0.05 -23.40 10.29
C PRO A 46 1.32 -23.19 9.45
N HIS A 47 1.32 -22.10 8.68
CA HIS A 47 2.45 -21.77 7.84
C HIS A 47 2.60 -20.25 7.68
N LEU A 48 3.84 -19.83 7.43
CA LEU A 48 4.21 -18.48 7.06
C LEU A 48 4.64 -18.49 5.60
N VAL A 49 4.05 -17.60 4.80
CA VAL A 49 4.50 -17.32 3.45
C VAL A 49 5.33 -16.05 3.48
N VAL A 50 6.55 -16.13 2.98
CA VAL A 50 7.48 -15.01 2.85
C VAL A 50 7.76 -14.78 1.37
N LEU A 51 7.44 -13.58 0.88
CA LEU A 51 7.87 -13.13 -0.43
C LEU A 51 9.20 -12.39 -0.27
N VAL A 52 10.22 -12.81 -1.01
CA VAL A 52 11.57 -12.23 -0.95
C VAL A 52 12.15 -12.12 -2.36
N ASP A 53 13.06 -11.18 -2.60
CA ASP A 53 13.80 -11.17 -3.86
C ASP A 53 14.82 -12.31 -3.90
N GLN A 54 15.06 -12.89 -5.07
CA GLN A 54 16.00 -14.00 -5.24
C GLN A 54 17.41 -13.68 -4.70
N SER A 55 17.84 -12.41 -4.75
CA SER A 55 19.15 -11.99 -4.23
C SER A 55 19.29 -12.09 -2.71
N ARG A 56 18.18 -12.23 -1.96
CA ARG A 56 18.13 -12.23 -0.49
C ARG A 56 17.71 -13.58 0.10
N ILE A 57 17.58 -14.63 -0.73
CA ILE A 57 17.11 -15.96 -0.27
C ILE A 57 18.04 -16.54 0.78
N SER A 58 19.36 -16.45 0.57
CA SER A 58 20.37 -17.00 1.48
C SER A 58 20.26 -16.44 2.90
N GLU A 59 19.93 -15.16 3.02
CA GLU A 59 19.78 -14.46 4.30
C GLU A 59 18.52 -14.93 5.01
N VAL A 60 17.40 -15.05 4.30
CA VAL A 60 16.15 -15.58 4.86
C VAL A 60 16.33 -17.05 5.28
N GLU A 61 16.93 -17.90 4.44
CA GLU A 61 17.21 -19.29 4.78
C GLU A 61 18.09 -19.42 6.02
N SER A 62 19.14 -18.59 6.12
CA SER A 62 20.02 -18.55 7.28
C SER A 62 19.27 -18.12 8.54
N LEU A 63 18.50 -17.03 8.48
CA LEU A 63 17.71 -16.54 9.62
C LEU A 63 16.72 -17.58 10.12
N VAL A 64 15.99 -18.21 9.19
CA VAL A 64 15.05 -19.30 9.50
C VAL A 64 15.80 -20.49 10.12
N ALA A 65 16.97 -20.86 9.58
CA ALA A 65 17.77 -21.96 10.13
C ALA A 65 18.27 -21.70 11.56
N HIS A 66 18.60 -20.46 11.92
CA HIS A 66 19.04 -20.10 13.27
C HIS A 66 17.88 -19.94 14.26
N ALA A 67 16.70 -19.55 13.80
CA ALA A 67 15.53 -19.31 14.64
C ALA A 67 14.84 -20.59 15.13
N LEU A 68 15.01 -21.71 14.43
CA LEU A 68 14.33 -22.98 14.72
C LEU A 68 15.20 -23.95 15.54
N PRO A 69 14.69 -24.54 16.63
CA PRO A 69 15.31 -25.68 17.29
C PRO A 69 15.43 -26.89 16.34
N LEU A 70 16.55 -27.61 16.40
CA LEU A 70 16.90 -28.74 15.50
C LEU A 70 15.92 -29.94 15.54
N GLU A 71 15.03 -30.00 16.53
CA GLU A 71 14.19 -31.17 16.82
C GLU A 71 12.77 -31.10 16.21
N LEU A 72 12.37 -29.97 15.59
CA LEU A 72 11.05 -29.83 15.00
C LEU A 72 11.06 -30.16 13.49
N PRO A 73 10.03 -30.88 12.98
CA PRO A 73 9.92 -31.14 11.55
C PRO A 73 9.72 -29.82 10.81
N ARG A 74 10.67 -29.50 9.93
CA ARG A 74 10.60 -28.34 9.04
C ARG A 74 10.19 -28.77 7.64
N GLN A 75 9.21 -28.08 7.07
CA GLN A 75 9.02 -28.10 5.63
C GLN A 75 9.16 -26.68 5.10
N ILE A 76 10.27 -26.44 4.42
CA ILE A 76 10.51 -25.21 3.66
C ILE A 76 10.24 -25.56 2.20
N ARG A 77 9.29 -24.86 1.58
CA ARG A 77 9.00 -24.98 0.14
C ARG A 77 9.30 -23.65 -0.54
N MET A 78 10.05 -23.72 -1.63
CA MET A 78 10.36 -22.55 -2.45
C MET A 78 9.62 -22.65 -3.77
N LEU A 79 8.97 -21.55 -4.17
CA LEU A 79 8.31 -21.41 -5.45
C LEU A 79 8.80 -20.12 -6.11
N LYS A 80 9.45 -20.26 -7.26
CA LYS A 80 9.79 -19.10 -8.08
C LYS A 80 8.49 -18.53 -8.67
N LEU A 81 8.27 -17.23 -8.47
CA LEU A 81 7.12 -16.55 -9.03
C LEU A 81 7.46 -15.98 -10.40
N GLU A 82 6.44 -15.84 -11.24
CA GLU A 82 6.59 -15.14 -12.51
C GLU A 82 6.94 -13.66 -12.26
N ALA A 83 7.77 -13.11 -13.14
CA ALA A 83 8.13 -11.69 -13.13
C ALA A 83 6.99 -10.84 -13.73
N ILE A 84 5.83 -10.85 -13.07
CA ILE A 84 4.68 -10.02 -13.42
C ILE A 84 4.91 -8.62 -12.84
N ASP A 85 4.84 -7.57 -13.67
CA ASP A 85 4.88 -6.18 -13.21
C ASP A 85 3.52 -5.78 -12.61
N TRP A 86 3.37 -6.06 -11.31
CA TRP A 86 2.14 -5.80 -10.57
C TRP A 86 1.84 -4.30 -10.45
N VAL A 87 2.87 -3.44 -10.47
CA VAL A 87 2.67 -1.99 -10.45
C VAL A 87 1.99 -1.56 -11.73
N SER A 88 2.48 -2.00 -12.89
CA SER A 88 1.85 -1.73 -14.18
C SER A 88 0.46 -2.34 -14.29
N GLN A 89 0.24 -3.54 -13.72
CA GLN A 89 -1.07 -4.18 -13.74
C GLN A 89 -2.10 -3.39 -12.90
N VAL A 90 -1.77 -3.05 -11.66
CA VAL A 90 -2.64 -2.23 -10.79
C VAL A 90 -2.90 -0.85 -11.39
N GLN A 91 -1.92 -0.23 -12.05
CA GLN A 91 -2.13 1.03 -12.75
C GLN A 91 -3.12 0.91 -13.92
N LYS A 92 -3.08 -0.19 -14.69
CA LYS A 92 -4.07 -0.42 -15.77
C LYS A 92 -5.47 -0.60 -15.21
N ASP A 93 -5.58 -1.27 -14.07
CA ASP A 93 -6.84 -1.55 -13.41
C ASP A 93 -7.38 -0.35 -12.60
N PHE A 94 -6.64 0.78 -12.58
CA PHE A 94 -7.01 2.03 -11.91
C PHE A 94 -7.25 3.18 -12.91
N PRO A 95 -8.33 3.15 -13.71
CA PRO A 95 -8.65 4.22 -14.64
C PRO A 95 -9.08 5.50 -13.88
N PRO A 96 -8.88 6.71 -14.46
CA PRO A 96 -9.38 7.94 -13.87
C PRO A 96 -10.89 7.91 -13.62
N PHE A 97 -11.33 8.41 -12.47
CA PHE A 97 -12.74 8.43 -12.09
C PHE A 97 -13.16 9.71 -11.39
N ARG A 98 -14.47 9.92 -11.30
CA ARG A 98 -15.09 11.10 -10.68
C ARG A 98 -15.68 10.74 -9.34
N MET A 99 -15.45 11.59 -8.34
CA MET A 99 -16.14 11.53 -7.05
C MET A 99 -16.62 12.92 -6.64
N GLY A 100 -17.93 13.15 -6.83
CA GLY A 100 -18.51 14.48 -6.64
C GLY A 100 -17.79 15.53 -7.50
N PRO A 101 -17.27 16.63 -6.93
CA PRO A 101 -16.56 17.66 -7.66
C PRO A 101 -15.08 17.30 -7.94
N PHE A 102 -14.60 16.13 -7.48
CA PHE A 102 -13.21 15.71 -7.62
C PHE A 102 -13.02 14.79 -8.83
N TYR A 103 -11.88 14.93 -9.51
CA TYR A 103 -11.42 14.05 -10.57
C TYR A 103 -10.13 13.37 -10.11
N VAL A 104 -10.19 12.08 -9.83
CA VAL A 104 -9.08 11.27 -9.33
C VAL A 104 -8.40 10.59 -10.51
N TYR A 105 -7.08 10.72 -10.61
CA TYR A 105 -6.30 10.14 -11.71
C TYR A 105 -4.87 9.82 -11.25
N GLY A 106 -4.23 8.81 -11.84
CA GLY A 106 -2.80 8.53 -11.64
C GLY A 106 -1.90 9.27 -12.63
N SER A 107 -0.60 9.33 -12.32
CA SER A 107 0.42 9.97 -13.18
C SER A 107 0.58 9.29 -14.53
N HIS A 108 0.21 8.01 -14.61
CA HIS A 108 0.18 7.20 -15.81
C HIS A 108 -1.01 7.53 -16.75
N ALA A 109 -2.04 8.23 -16.25
CA ALA A 109 -3.21 8.58 -17.05
C ALA A 109 -2.87 9.69 -18.05
N LYS A 110 -3.06 9.41 -19.35
CA LYS A 110 -2.81 10.35 -20.45
C LYS A 110 -4.05 11.20 -20.83
N GLN A 111 -5.16 11.01 -20.14
CA GLN A 111 -6.43 11.67 -20.45
C GLN A 111 -6.43 13.12 -19.97
N ALA A 112 -7.08 14.01 -20.73
CA ALA A 112 -7.23 15.40 -20.33
C ALA A 112 -8.13 15.52 -19.10
N ILE A 113 -7.74 16.36 -18.15
CA ILE A 113 -8.53 16.63 -16.94
C ILE A 113 -9.81 17.40 -17.34
N PRO A 114 -11.01 16.91 -16.99
CA PRO A 114 -12.25 17.62 -17.29
C PRO A 114 -12.30 19.02 -16.67
N ARG A 115 -12.88 19.97 -17.41
CA ARG A 115 -13.18 21.31 -16.88
C ARG A 115 -14.16 21.22 -15.69
N ASN A 116 -14.10 22.21 -14.79
CA ASN A 116 -14.97 22.33 -13.60
C ASN A 116 -14.86 21.19 -12.56
N HIS A 117 -13.75 20.45 -12.54
CA HIS A 117 -13.45 19.47 -11.49
C HIS A 117 -12.19 19.88 -10.72
N PHE A 118 -12.05 19.40 -9.47
CA PHE A 118 -10.83 19.49 -8.70
C PHE A 118 -9.94 18.28 -8.99
N PRO A 119 -8.80 18.45 -9.69
CA PRO A 119 -7.92 17.34 -10.02
C PRO A 119 -7.15 16.85 -8.78
N LEU A 120 -7.23 15.55 -8.53
CA LEU A 120 -6.48 14.82 -7.50
C LEU A 120 -5.58 13.78 -8.17
N LEU A 121 -4.26 14.02 -8.13
CA LEU A 121 -3.25 13.11 -8.66
C LEU A 121 -2.89 12.07 -7.59
N ILE A 122 -3.20 10.80 -7.85
CA ILE A 122 -3.08 9.69 -6.91
C ILE A 122 -2.59 8.45 -7.67
N ASP A 123 -1.38 7.98 -7.36
CA ASP A 123 -0.83 6.77 -7.97
C ASP A 123 -1.21 5.51 -7.18
N ALA A 124 -1.83 4.54 -7.85
CA ALA A 124 -2.45 3.36 -7.24
C ALA A 124 -1.49 2.32 -6.65
N ALA A 125 -0.18 2.59 -6.63
CA ALA A 125 0.82 1.68 -6.07
C ALA A 125 1.44 2.19 -4.75
N SER A 126 1.28 3.48 -4.42
CA SER A 126 2.06 4.15 -3.38
C SER A 126 1.23 4.88 -2.34
N ALA A 127 -0.10 4.76 -2.41
CA ALA A 127 -1.01 5.36 -1.45
C ALA A 127 -2.08 4.35 -1.02
N PHE A 128 -2.18 4.08 0.29
CA PHE A 128 -3.39 3.49 0.85
C PHE A 128 -4.53 4.52 0.75
N GLY A 129 -5.70 4.07 0.31
CA GLY A 129 -6.91 4.91 0.20
C GLY A 129 -7.00 5.73 -1.08
N THR A 130 -6.74 5.14 -2.25
CA THR A 130 -6.69 5.79 -3.59
C THR A 130 -8.01 6.44 -4.07
N GLY A 131 -9.12 6.21 -3.38
CA GLY A 131 -10.44 6.75 -3.72
C GLY A 131 -11.45 5.70 -4.15
N GLU A 132 -11.02 4.50 -4.58
CA GLU A 132 -11.95 3.39 -4.88
C GLU A 132 -12.54 2.76 -3.62
N HIS A 133 -11.86 2.89 -2.48
CA HIS A 133 -12.35 2.38 -1.21
C HIS A 133 -13.47 3.28 -0.66
N ALA A 134 -14.54 2.66 -0.15
CA ALA A 134 -15.75 3.34 0.33
C ALA A 134 -15.45 4.42 1.38
N THR A 135 -14.41 4.24 2.20
CA THR A 135 -13.99 5.20 3.22
C THR A 135 -13.39 6.47 2.61
N THR A 136 -12.51 6.36 1.61
CA THR A 136 -11.98 7.54 0.89
C THR A 136 -13.09 8.26 0.13
N ALA A 137 -14.00 7.51 -0.49
CA ALA A 137 -15.18 8.07 -1.16
C ALA A 137 -16.06 8.86 -0.18
N GLY A 138 -16.33 8.30 1.00
CA GLY A 138 -17.06 8.97 2.07
C GLY A 138 -16.41 10.29 2.48
N CYS A 139 -15.09 10.31 2.68
CA CYS A 139 -14.36 11.53 3.03
C CYS A 139 -14.45 12.61 1.95
N LEU A 140 -14.26 12.25 0.66
CA LEU A 140 -14.33 13.21 -0.45
C LEU A 140 -15.76 13.77 -0.63
N LEU A 141 -16.78 12.93 -0.45
CA LEU A 141 -18.17 13.36 -0.49
C LEU A 141 -18.53 14.27 0.70
N ALA A 142 -18.01 13.98 1.89
CA ALA A 142 -18.16 14.85 3.05
C ALA A 142 -17.54 16.24 2.82
N LEU A 143 -16.31 16.30 2.29
CA LEU A 143 -15.67 17.56 1.91
C LEU A 143 -16.48 18.33 0.86
N ALA A 144 -17.07 17.64 -0.11
CA ALA A 144 -17.94 18.26 -1.12
C ALA A 144 -19.25 18.80 -0.53
N ARG A 145 -19.77 18.18 0.54
CA ARG A 145 -20.95 18.64 1.27
C ARG A 145 -20.64 19.90 2.06
N GLU A 146 -19.56 19.91 2.84
CA GLU A 146 -19.13 21.08 3.62
C GLU A 146 -18.92 22.31 2.74
N LYS A 147 -18.23 22.14 1.61
CA LYS A 147 -18.05 23.22 0.62
C LYS A 147 -19.39 23.79 0.13
N ARG A 148 -20.40 22.95 -0.11
CA ARG A 148 -21.74 23.40 -0.54
C ARG A 148 -22.46 24.16 0.57
N GLN A 149 -22.21 23.81 1.83
CA GLN A 149 -22.79 24.48 3.00
C GLN A 149 -22.11 25.83 3.31
N ARG A 150 -21.10 26.25 2.52
CA ARG A 150 -20.32 27.48 2.70
C ARG A 150 -19.70 27.60 4.10
N THR A 151 -19.43 26.47 4.75
CA THR A 151 -18.66 26.45 5.98
C THR A 151 -17.23 26.88 5.62
N ASN A 152 -16.82 28.06 6.11
CA ASN A 152 -15.46 28.56 5.91
C ASN A 152 -14.54 27.82 6.89
N ALA A 153 -14.32 26.54 6.63
CA ALA A 153 -13.47 25.69 7.46
C ALA A 153 -12.02 26.20 7.38
N ALA A 154 -11.65 27.04 8.34
CA ALA A 154 -10.31 27.62 8.45
C ALA A 154 -9.27 26.60 8.94
N HIS A 155 -9.71 25.47 9.51
CA HIS A 155 -8.82 24.44 10.03
C HIS A 155 -9.37 23.07 9.65
N VAL A 156 -8.58 22.33 8.87
CA VAL A 156 -8.85 20.94 8.52
C VAL A 156 -7.78 20.10 9.21
N ALA A 157 -8.18 19.30 10.19
CA ALA A 157 -7.29 18.36 10.85
C ALA A 157 -7.27 17.04 10.08
N ASP A 158 -6.07 16.57 9.75
CA ASP A 158 -5.85 15.25 9.16
C ASP A 158 -5.04 14.40 10.13
N ARG A 159 -5.55 13.22 10.48
CA ARG A 159 -4.91 12.31 11.42
C ARG A 159 -4.49 11.06 10.68
N HIS A 160 -3.20 10.94 10.42
CA HIS A 160 -2.58 9.74 9.87
C HIS A 160 -2.12 8.79 10.99
N VAL A 161 -2.13 7.49 10.72
CA VAL A 161 -1.41 6.52 11.54
C VAL A 161 0.10 6.73 11.30
N TYR A 162 0.86 6.86 12.39
CA TYR A 162 2.31 7.09 12.37
C TYR A 162 3.00 6.03 11.49
N GLY A 163 3.73 6.45 10.45
CA GLY A 163 4.46 5.57 9.51
C GLY A 163 3.95 5.59 8.06
N SER A 164 2.73 6.09 7.81
CA SER A 164 2.15 6.13 6.46
C SER A 164 2.50 7.43 5.71
N ARG A 165 3.57 7.44 4.91
CA ARG A 165 3.92 8.56 4.02
C ARG A 165 3.06 8.53 2.73
N ASN A 166 1.74 8.71 2.83
CA ASN A 166 0.87 8.55 1.67
C ASN A 166 0.68 9.84 0.85
N ALA A 167 0.70 9.69 -0.49
CA ALA A 167 0.64 10.77 -1.47
C ALA A 167 -0.73 11.47 -1.57
N LEU A 168 -1.83 10.78 -1.21
CA LEU A 168 -3.21 11.28 -1.34
C LEU A 168 -3.42 12.62 -0.65
N TRP A 169 -3.01 12.70 0.62
CA TRP A 169 -3.34 13.82 1.47
C TRP A 169 -2.31 14.94 1.42
N ARG A 170 -1.07 14.68 1.00
CA ARG A 170 -0.16 15.75 0.54
C ARG A 170 -0.70 16.47 -0.69
N ALA A 171 -1.26 15.73 -1.64
CA ALA A 171 -1.90 16.30 -2.83
C ALA A 171 -3.18 17.08 -2.48
N ILE A 172 -3.97 16.58 -1.53
CA ILE A 172 -5.18 17.27 -1.04
C ILE A 172 -4.81 18.49 -0.18
N THR A 173 -3.88 18.40 0.78
CA THR A 173 -3.43 19.53 1.63
C THR A 173 -2.78 20.66 0.83
N MET A 174 -1.96 20.36 -0.20
CA MET A 174 -1.36 21.39 -1.06
C MET A 174 -2.40 22.13 -1.93
N ARG A 175 -3.55 21.51 -2.26
CA ARG A 175 -4.60 22.13 -3.09
C ARG A 175 -5.84 22.62 -2.34
N LEU A 176 -6.04 22.23 -1.08
CA LEU A 176 -7.09 22.77 -0.20
C LEU A 176 -6.93 24.28 0.06
N ARG A 177 -5.72 24.82 -0.10
CA ARG A 177 -5.44 26.28 -0.06
C ARG A 177 -6.24 27.09 -1.09
N TRP A 178 -6.64 26.47 -2.20
CA TRP A 178 -7.53 27.09 -3.21
C TRP A 178 -9.02 26.89 -2.93
N MET A 179 -9.35 25.92 -2.07
CA MET A 179 -10.74 25.55 -1.78
C MET A 179 -11.31 26.26 -0.55
N PHE A 180 -10.44 26.62 0.41
CA PHE A 180 -10.76 27.37 1.62
C PHE A 180 -9.66 28.42 1.87
N PRO A 181 -9.87 29.70 1.51
CA PRO A 181 -8.92 30.77 1.82
C PRO A 181 -8.96 31.03 3.34
N GLY A 182 -8.07 30.37 4.09
CA GLY A 182 -8.03 30.46 5.55
C GLY A 182 -7.27 29.35 6.28
N ILE A 183 -6.84 28.29 5.57
CA ILE A 183 -6.10 27.18 6.18
C ILE A 183 -4.71 27.61 6.65
N ILE A 184 -4.55 27.75 7.97
CA ILE A 184 -3.26 27.84 8.67
C ILE A 184 -2.96 26.44 9.24
N TYR A 185 -1.83 25.85 8.85
CA TYR A 185 -1.34 24.60 9.44
C TYR A 185 -0.53 24.93 10.70
N ALA A 186 -0.81 24.21 11.79
CA ALA A 186 0.07 24.09 12.95
C ALA A 186 0.89 22.80 12.82
#